data_AF-A0A3A0G2Z9-F1
#
_entry.id   AF-A0A3A0G2Z9-F1
#
_cell.length_a   1.000
_cell.length_b   1.000
_cell.length_c   1.000
_cell.angle_alpha   90.00
_cell.angle_beta   90.00
_cell.angle_gamma   90.00
#
_symmetry.space_group_name_H-M   'P 1'
#
loop_
_entity.id
_entity.type
_entity.pdbx_description
1 polymer ?
#
loop_
_entity_poly.entity_id
_entity_poly.type
_entity_poly.pdbx_seq_one_letter_code
_entity_poly.pdbx_strand_id
1 'polypeptide(L)'
;MAAAHRSGSEQIAMIPSSVAVVAMVLLLGASALALFVWAWRRGQFDHLDEQSRAVFDARDPRIERPWESEAQRRERERAHGPPLPAQPGEWGGAA
;
A
#
# COMPACT_ATOMS: atom_id res chain seq x y z
N MET A 1 -4.48 -14.01 -65.48
CA MET A 1 -5.08 -12.65 -65.37
C MET A 1 -6.06 -12.71 -64.21
N ALA A 2 -5.65 -12.25 -63.02
CA ALA A 2 -5.88 -10.89 -62.47
C ALA A 2 -7.33 -10.70 -61.98
N ALA A 3 -7.65 -10.24 -60.78
CA ALA A 3 -6.91 -9.88 -59.58
C ALA A 3 -7.93 -9.83 -58.41
N ALA A 4 -7.43 -9.93 -57.19
CA ALA A 4 -8.18 -9.88 -55.94
C ALA A 4 -9.05 -8.63 -55.79
N HIS A 5 -10.33 -8.80 -55.44
CA HIS A 5 -11.15 -7.71 -54.93
C HIS A 5 -10.86 -7.51 -53.45
N ARG A 6 -10.17 -6.40 -53.15
CA ARG A 6 -9.67 -6.05 -51.82
C ARG A 6 -10.81 -5.95 -50.82
N SER A 7 -10.64 -6.64 -49.69
CA SER A 7 -11.30 -6.32 -48.43
C SER A 7 -10.95 -4.88 -48.08
N GLY A 8 -11.91 -3.97 -48.26
CA GLY A 8 -11.84 -2.64 -47.71
C GLY A 8 -12.04 -2.75 -46.21
N SER A 9 -10.96 -3.01 -45.48
CA SER A 9 -10.91 -2.78 -44.04
C SER A 9 -11.37 -1.35 -43.80
N GLU A 10 -12.57 -1.19 -43.25
CA GLU A 10 -13.00 0.07 -42.68
C GLU A 10 -11.89 0.52 -41.74
N GLN A 11 -11.24 1.63 -42.08
CA GLN A 11 -10.29 2.26 -41.19
C GLN A 11 -11.08 2.70 -39.97
N ILE A 12 -11.13 1.86 -38.94
CA ILE A 12 -11.43 2.30 -37.58
C ILE A 12 -10.31 3.28 -37.26
N ALA A 13 -10.57 4.57 -37.44
CA ALA A 13 -9.71 5.63 -36.98
C ALA A 13 -9.60 5.52 -35.45
N MET A 14 -8.63 4.72 -35.00
CA MET A 14 -8.41 4.43 -33.59
C MET A 14 -7.60 5.55 -32.95
N ILE A 15 -8.12 6.79 -32.94
CA ILE A 15 -7.59 7.88 -32.10
C ILE A 15 -8.73 8.79 -31.63
N PRO A 16 -9.43 8.40 -30.55
CA PRO A 16 -9.87 9.35 -29.52
C PRO A 16 -9.51 8.90 -28.08
N SER A 17 -8.68 7.86 -27.93
CA SER A 17 -8.30 7.28 -26.63
C SER A 17 -7.16 8.01 -25.91
N SER A 18 -6.37 8.84 -26.60
CA SER A 18 -5.15 9.42 -26.02
C SER A 18 -5.43 10.63 -25.10
N VAL A 19 -6.30 11.56 -25.48
CA VAL A 19 -6.53 12.79 -24.68
C VAL A 19 -7.21 12.48 -23.35
N ALA A 20 -8.22 11.61 -23.34
CA ALA A 20 -8.90 11.21 -22.11
C ALA A 20 -7.96 10.45 -21.17
N VAL A 21 -7.12 9.56 -21.71
CA VAL A 21 -6.10 8.83 -20.93
C VAL A 21 -5.06 9.80 -20.39
N VAL A 22 -4.56 10.74 -21.20
CA VAL A 22 -3.60 11.76 -20.76
C VAL A 22 -4.20 12.63 -19.65
N ALA A 23 -5.43 13.11 -19.80
CA ALA A 23 -6.11 13.90 -18.78
C ALA A 23 -6.29 13.10 -17.48
N MET A 24 -6.67 11.82 -17.58
CA MET A 24 -6.81 10.93 -16.42
C MET A 24 -5.47 10.70 -15.72
N VAL A 25 -4.40 10.43 -16.46
CA VAL A 25 -3.06 10.23 -15.91
C VAL A 25 -2.56 11.50 -15.21
N LEU A 26 -2.80 12.68 -15.79
CA LEU A 26 -2.44 13.95 -15.17
C LEU A 26 -3.22 14.18 -13.87
N LEU A 27 -4.52 13.88 -13.85
CA LEU A 27 -5.35 14.04 -12.66
C LEU A 27 -4.93 13.07 -11.54
N LEU A 28 -4.63 11.81 -11.87
CA LEU A 28 -4.13 10.83 -10.93
C LEU A 28 -2.73 11.20 -10.41
N GLY A 29 -1.82 11.62 -11.30
CA GLY A 29 -0.47 12.05 -10.91
C GLY A 29 -0.49 13.29 -10.02
N ALA A 30 -1.30 14.29 -10.37
CA ALA A 30 -1.45 15.52 -9.58
C ALA A 30 -2.08 15.24 -8.21
N SER A 31 -3.10 14.38 -8.13
CA SER A 31 -3.72 14.02 -6.86
C SER A 31 -2.79 13.20 -5.97
N ALA A 32 -2.07 12.23 -6.53
CA ALA A 32 -1.04 11.47 -5.79
C ALA A 32 0.06 12.39 -5.24
N LEU A 33 0.55 13.33 -6.05
CA LEU A 33 1.56 14.30 -5.62
C LEU A 33 1.02 15.23 -4.52
N ALA A 34 -0.22 15.72 -4.67
CA ALA A 34 -0.84 16.57 -3.67
C ALA A 34 -1.00 15.85 -2.32
N LEU A 35 -1.45 14.59 -2.34
CA LEU A 35 -1.57 13.75 -1.15
C LEU A 35 -0.21 13.45 -0.53
N PHE A 36 0.80 13.15 -1.35
CA PHE A 36 2.17 12.93 -0.89
C PHE A 36 2.73 14.17 -0.19
N VAL A 37 2.63 15.36 -0.82
CA VAL A 37 3.10 16.61 -0.23
C VAL A 37 2.34 16.93 1.07
N TRP A 38 1.03 16.70 1.11
CA TRP A 38 0.24 16.88 2.33
C TRP A 38 0.70 15.94 3.45
N ALA A 39 0.91 14.65 3.16
CA ALA A 39 1.40 13.67 4.12
C ALA A 39 2.80 14.01 4.63
N TRP A 40 3.69 14.44 3.73
CA TRP A 40 5.02 14.93 4.05
C TRP A 40 4.98 16.12 5.02
N ARG A 41 4.13 17.12 4.73
CA ARG A 41 3.96 18.28 5.61
C ARG A 41 3.36 17.94 6.97
N ARG A 42 2.67 16.82 7.11
CA ARG A 42 2.14 16.32 8.38
C ARG A 42 3.12 15.44 9.15
N GLY A 43 4.33 15.23 8.64
CA GLY A 43 5.33 14.43 9.32
C GLY A 43 5.05 12.92 9.28
N GLN A 44 4.20 12.46 8.35
CA GLN A 44 3.89 11.03 8.21
C GLN A 44 5.12 10.18 7.89
N PHE A 45 6.19 10.81 7.40
CA PHE A 45 7.46 10.19 7.03
C PHE A 45 8.61 10.54 7.99
N ASP A 46 8.36 11.21 9.11
CA ASP A 46 9.43 11.69 10.01
C ASP A 46 10.17 10.54 10.73
N HIS A 47 9.53 9.39 10.89
CA HIS A 47 10.03 8.26 11.68
C HIS A 47 10.29 7.01 10.81
N LEU A 48 10.63 7.19 9.53
CA LEU A 48 10.87 6.07 8.60
C LEU A 48 12.00 5.14 9.05
N ASP A 49 13.08 5.70 9.60
CA ASP A 49 14.22 4.93 10.11
C ASP A 49 13.82 4.05 11.29
N GLU A 50 13.00 4.58 12.20
CA GLU A 50 12.50 3.83 13.36
C GLU A 50 11.55 2.71 12.93
N GLN A 51 10.65 2.98 11.99
CA GLN A 51 9.76 1.96 11.43
C GLN A 51 10.52 0.81 10.75
N SER A 52 11.64 1.11 10.07
CA SER A 52 12.48 0.07 9.48
C SER A 52 13.08 -0.89 10.52
N ARG A 53 13.26 -0.39 11.76
CA ARG A 53 13.82 -1.16 12.87
C ARG A 53 12.77 -1.83 13.75
N ALA A 54 11.48 -1.59 13.51
CA ALA A 54 10.39 -2.17 14.30
C ALA A 54 10.44 -3.72 14.30
N VAL A 55 10.89 -4.35 13.20
CA VAL A 55 11.08 -5.81 13.14
C VAL A 55 12.16 -6.34 14.10
N PHE A 56 13.06 -5.46 14.54
CA PHE A 56 14.12 -5.77 15.50
C PHE A 56 13.79 -5.27 16.91
N ASP A 57 12.57 -4.79 17.17
CA ASP A 57 12.17 -4.39 18.52
C ASP A 57 12.14 -5.64 19.42
N ALA A 58 12.94 -5.60 20.48
CA ALA A 58 12.99 -6.65 21.49
C ALA A 58 11.64 -6.91 22.17
N ARG A 59 10.71 -5.93 22.11
CA ARG A 59 9.35 -6.05 22.62
C ARG A 59 8.42 -6.78 21.64
N ASP A 60 8.66 -6.75 20.33
CA ASP A 60 7.77 -7.32 19.30
C ASP A 60 7.23 -8.74 19.61
N PRO A 61 8.07 -9.71 20.05
CA PRO A 61 7.58 -11.06 20.34
C PRO A 61 6.71 -11.13 21.61
N ARG A 62 6.54 -10.04 22.34
CA ARG A 62 5.71 -9.95 23.54
C ARG A 62 4.53 -9.00 23.38
N ILE A 63 4.45 -8.22 22.31
CA ILE A 63 3.33 -7.30 22.09
C ILE A 63 2.04 -8.10 21.86
N GLU A 64 0.94 -7.64 22.47
CA GLU A 64 -0.40 -8.21 22.28
C GLU A 64 -0.88 -8.07 20.83
N ARG A 65 -1.42 -9.15 20.25
CA ARG A 65 -1.84 -9.23 18.84
C ARG A 65 -3.33 -9.60 18.75
N PRO A 66 -4.23 -8.68 18.32
CA PRO A 66 -5.68 -8.91 18.33
C PRO A 66 -6.17 -10.08 17.47
N TRP A 67 -5.43 -10.44 16.42
CA TRP A 67 -5.79 -11.51 15.48
C TRP A 67 -5.28 -12.90 15.90
N GLU A 68 -4.59 -13.00 17.02
CA GLU A 68 -3.96 -14.24 17.45
C GLU A 68 -4.96 -15.13 18.21
N SER A 69 -4.91 -16.44 17.95
CA SER A 69 -5.69 -17.42 18.71
C SER A 69 -5.12 -17.65 20.12
N GLU A 70 -5.97 -18.14 21.03
CA GLU A 70 -5.59 -18.54 22.39
C GLU A 70 -4.38 -19.50 22.45
N ALA A 71 -4.31 -20.44 21.49
CA ALA A 71 -3.22 -21.42 21.44
C ALA A 71 -1.88 -20.77 21.07
N GLN A 72 -1.89 -19.91 20.05
CA GLN A 72 -0.72 -19.15 19.61
C GLN A 72 -0.24 -18.18 20.69
N ARG A 73 -1.17 -17.51 21.37
CA ARG A 73 -0.84 -16.61 22.49
C ARG A 73 -0.10 -17.35 23.60
N ARG A 74 -0.58 -18.52 24.00
CA ARG A 74 0.07 -19.35 25.03
C ARG A 74 1.45 -19.86 24.58
N GLU A 75 1.60 -20.23 23.33
CA GLU A 75 2.90 -20.65 22.78
C GLU A 75 3.92 -19.51 22.85
N ARG A 76 3.51 -18.31 22.43
CA ARG A 76 4.33 -17.10 22.53
C ARG A 76 4.68 -16.75 23.97
N GLU A 77 3.70 -16.81 24.88
CA GLU A 77 3.91 -16.56 26.30
C GLU A 77 4.94 -17.52 26.91
N ARG A 78 4.92 -18.80 26.50
CA ARG A 78 5.92 -19.79 26.93
C ARG A 78 7.31 -19.49 26.38
N ALA A 79 7.40 -19.02 25.14
CA ALA A 79 8.67 -18.76 24.48
C ALA A 79 9.31 -17.42 24.87
N HIS A 80 8.50 -16.38 25.13
CA HIS A 80 8.96 -15.00 25.26
C HIS A 80 8.50 -14.31 26.56
N GLY A 81 7.69 -14.97 27.39
CA GLY A 81 7.17 -14.43 28.64
C GLY A 81 5.85 -13.67 28.48
N PRO A 82 5.36 -13.01 29.55
CA PRO A 82 4.02 -12.43 29.59
C PRO A 82 3.86 -11.29 28.56
N PRO A 83 2.63 -11.10 28.03
CA PRO A 83 2.36 -10.12 27.00
C PRO A 83 2.53 -8.70 27.55
N LEU A 84 2.98 -7.80 26.67
CA LEU A 84 3.05 -6.38 26.90
C LEU A 84 1.90 -5.70 26.15
N PRO A 85 1.30 -4.65 26.73
CA PRO A 85 0.28 -3.87 26.03
C PRO A 85 0.87 -3.24 24.78
N ALA A 86 0.09 -3.22 23.70
CA ALA A 86 0.44 -2.51 22.49
C ALA A 86 0.43 -0.99 22.72
N GLN A 87 1.40 -0.30 22.13
CA GLN A 87 1.48 1.16 22.14
C GLN A 87 0.80 1.77 20.90
N PRO A 88 0.44 3.07 20.94
CA PRO A 88 -0.06 3.77 19.76
C PRO A 88 0.90 3.62 18.58
N GLY A 89 0.38 3.17 17.44
CA GLY A 89 1.16 2.96 16.22
C GLY A 89 1.67 1.53 16.02
N GLU A 90 1.76 0.69 17.05
CA GLU A 90 2.25 -0.69 16.89
C GLU A 90 1.29 -1.53 16.04
N TRP A 91 -0.02 -1.24 16.04
CA TRP A 91 -1.03 -1.93 15.20
C TRP A 91 -2.05 -1.00 14.52
N GLY A 92 -1.65 0.24 14.20
CA GLY A 92 -2.55 1.21 13.55
C GLY A 92 -3.40 2.05 14.52
N GLY A 93 -2.96 2.16 15.78
CA GLY A 93 -3.62 2.96 16.82
C GLY A 93 -4.54 2.09 17.67
N ALA A 94 -3.99 1.53 18.74
CA ALA A 94 -4.76 0.75 19.71
C ALA A 94 -5.87 1.63 20.32
N ALA A 95 -7.12 1.22 20.11
CA ALA A 95 -8.28 1.57 20.92
C ALA A 95 -8.75 0.30 21.63
#